data_AF-A0A1V4SIL0-F1
#
_entry.id   AF-A0A1V4SIL0-F1
#
_cell.length_a   1.000
_cell.length_b   1.000
_cell.length_c   1.000
_cell.angle_alpha   90.00
_cell.angle_beta   90.00
_cell.angle_gamma   90.00
#
_symmetry.space_group_name_H-M   'P 1'
#
loop_
_entity.id
_entity.type
_entity.pdbx_description
1 polymer ?
#
loop_
_entity_poly.entity_id
_entity_poly.type
_entity_poly.pdbx_seq_one_letter_code
_entity_poly.pdbx_strand_id
1 'polypeptide(L)'
;MPVNILKEPRNLEYQRLLQYAFELCSSFVLSVRKEILAYYPEPEIFKRLEPYLIKKVAAPDYPQIQCYSPDLLHYFYQCSGATQAIVLPELNGLYEWREPFWPEDLTFLNAEGQVWLGTISHEHMAAIIETHYSQVEFLKNEIGLEIYWLKRTYTEAEVENATNTLFSLIDEYFNLLGSHSEDELRNSLTGKKASQDFGFWEDCILGDRYNISEHCLAFEIARFSNLLKLEKAVYAYDFFSLLDEEAATGYLEELLAVNISGNPQVMYDCLESFNARYRTDRKK
;
A
#
# COMPACT_ATOMS: atom_id res chain seq x y z
N MET A 1 10.55 6.00 5.85
CA MET A 1 10.40 4.91 4.84
C MET A 1 9.32 5.36 3.87
N PRO A 2 9.35 4.95 2.58
CA PRO A 2 8.34 5.42 1.64
C PRO A 2 6.97 4.80 1.95
N VAL A 3 5.97 5.66 1.95
CA VAL A 3 4.54 5.38 2.00
C VAL A 3 4.00 5.72 0.62
N ASN A 4 3.52 4.72 -0.11
CA ASN A 4 2.96 4.94 -1.44
C ASN A 4 1.54 5.46 -1.33
N ILE A 5 1.20 6.43 -2.16
CA ILE A 5 -0.17 6.89 -2.36
C ILE A 5 -0.80 5.98 -3.43
N LEU A 6 -1.80 5.18 -3.03
CA LEU A 6 -2.45 4.19 -3.89
C LEU A 6 -3.46 4.80 -4.85
N LYS A 7 -4.04 5.92 -4.46
CA LYS A 7 -5.07 6.65 -5.20
C LYS A 7 -4.74 8.12 -5.17
N GLU A 8 -4.86 8.78 -6.32
CA GLU A 8 -4.66 10.22 -6.43
C GLU A 8 -5.57 10.96 -5.42
N PRO A 9 -5.00 11.75 -4.48
CA PRO A 9 -5.80 12.62 -3.66
C PRO A 9 -6.33 13.75 -4.55
N ARG A 10 -7.62 14.04 -4.41
CA ARG A 10 -8.30 15.09 -5.19
C ARG A 10 -9.17 15.99 -4.31
N ASN A 11 -9.45 17.19 -4.79
CA ASN A 11 -10.27 18.20 -4.15
C ASN A 11 -9.82 18.45 -2.71
N LEU A 12 -10.69 18.14 -1.73
CA LEU A 12 -10.43 18.38 -0.31
C LEU A 12 -9.26 17.54 0.24
N GLU A 13 -9.10 16.29 -0.19
CA GLU A 13 -7.98 15.42 0.23
C GLU A 13 -6.65 16.03 -0.24
N TYR A 14 -6.61 16.48 -1.50
CA TYR A 14 -5.46 17.16 -2.07
C TYR A 14 -5.14 18.49 -1.37
N GLN A 15 -6.16 19.31 -1.11
CA GLN A 15 -5.98 20.58 -0.38
C GLN A 15 -5.43 20.36 1.02
N ARG A 16 -5.94 19.36 1.75
CA ARG A 16 -5.44 18.99 3.08
C ARG A 16 -4.00 18.48 3.02
N LEU A 17 -3.68 17.64 2.04
CA LEU A 17 -2.30 17.17 1.82
C LEU A 17 -1.35 18.34 1.59
N LEU A 18 -1.69 19.26 0.68
CA LEU A 18 -0.86 20.42 0.41
C LEU A 18 -0.70 21.31 1.63
N GLN A 19 -1.79 21.59 2.34
CA GLN A 19 -1.73 22.40 3.55
C GLN A 19 -0.77 21.78 4.58
N TYR A 20 -0.92 20.49 4.83
CA TYR A 20 -0.03 19.76 5.73
C TYR A 20 1.44 19.78 5.25
N ALA A 21 1.66 19.61 3.94
CA ALA A 21 2.99 19.71 3.34
C ALA A 21 3.62 21.09 3.56
N PHE A 22 2.87 22.18 3.36
CA PHE A 22 3.35 23.55 3.59
C PHE A 22 3.65 23.85 5.06
N GLU A 23 2.95 23.21 5.99
CA GLU A 23 3.20 23.35 7.44
C GLU A 23 4.45 22.59 7.88
N LEU A 24 4.72 21.43 7.27
CA LEU A 24 5.80 20.53 7.66
C LEU A 24 7.14 20.82 6.94
N CYS A 25 7.07 21.23 5.68
CA CYS A 25 8.23 21.30 4.79
C CYS A 25 8.83 22.71 4.74
N SER A 26 10.12 22.79 4.42
CA SER A 26 10.83 24.06 4.30
C SER A 26 10.74 24.65 2.89
N SER A 27 10.62 23.78 1.89
CA SER A 27 10.61 24.15 0.49
C SER A 27 9.82 23.15 -0.35
N PHE A 28 9.44 23.58 -1.55
CA PHE A 28 8.86 22.72 -2.57
C PHE A 28 9.54 22.98 -3.92
N VAL A 29 9.41 22.01 -4.82
CA VAL A 29 10.04 21.98 -6.12
C VAL A 29 8.98 21.77 -7.18
N LEU A 30 9.09 22.55 -8.23
CA LEU A 30 8.35 22.39 -9.47
C LEU A 30 9.35 22.18 -10.60
N SER A 31 9.03 21.25 -11.50
CA SER A 31 9.95 20.86 -12.57
C SER A 31 9.42 21.23 -13.94
N VAL A 32 10.31 21.50 -14.88
CA VAL A 32 9.94 21.73 -16.28
C VAL A 32 11.06 21.30 -17.21
N ARG A 33 10.72 20.65 -18.31
CA ARG A 33 11.65 20.25 -19.37
C ARG A 33 11.99 21.46 -20.23
N LYS A 34 13.29 21.70 -20.44
CA LYS A 34 13.79 22.77 -21.32
C LYS A 34 13.17 22.70 -22.72
N GLU A 35 12.99 21.49 -23.23
CA GLU A 35 12.37 21.25 -24.53
C GLU A 35 10.93 21.78 -24.58
N ILE A 36 10.12 21.56 -23.54
CA ILE A 36 8.73 22.05 -23.51
C ILE A 36 8.70 23.58 -23.54
N LEU A 37 9.61 24.26 -22.85
CA LEU A 37 9.73 25.72 -22.89
C LEU A 37 10.12 26.27 -24.26
N ALA A 38 10.65 25.44 -25.18
CA ALA A 38 10.95 25.85 -26.55
C ALA A 38 9.69 25.90 -27.44
N TYR A 39 8.64 25.14 -27.09
CA TYR A 39 7.43 25.00 -27.90
C TYR A 39 6.18 25.60 -27.25
N TYR A 40 6.19 25.77 -25.92
CA TYR A 40 5.06 26.25 -25.14
C TYR A 40 5.47 27.45 -24.26
N PRO A 41 4.54 28.37 -23.98
CA PRO A 41 4.80 29.45 -23.03
C PRO A 41 5.12 28.87 -21.65
N GLU A 42 6.01 29.54 -20.92
CA GLU A 42 6.32 29.19 -19.54
C GLU A 42 5.04 29.25 -18.67
N PRO A 43 4.74 28.22 -17.85
CA PRO A 43 3.57 28.23 -16.98
C PRO A 43 3.47 29.49 -16.12
N GLU A 44 2.30 30.16 -16.14
CA GLU A 44 2.09 31.45 -15.44
C GLU A 44 2.32 31.38 -13.92
N ILE A 45 2.24 30.18 -13.33
CA ILE A 45 2.56 29.99 -11.91
C ILE A 45 4.02 30.36 -11.58
N PHE A 46 4.96 30.14 -12.51
CA PHE A 46 6.36 30.50 -12.29
C PHE A 46 6.54 32.01 -12.13
N LYS A 47 5.83 32.83 -12.93
CA LYS A 47 5.88 34.29 -12.78
C LYS A 47 5.35 34.77 -11.43
N ARG A 48 4.32 34.11 -10.90
CA ARG A 48 3.75 34.45 -9.58
C ARG A 48 4.63 33.99 -8.43
N LEU A 49 5.33 32.87 -8.60
CA LEU A 49 6.25 32.32 -7.60
C LEU A 49 7.66 32.91 -7.66
N GLU A 50 8.02 33.63 -8.73
CA GLU A 50 9.35 34.23 -8.95
C GLU A 50 9.88 35.01 -7.74
N PRO A 51 9.09 35.84 -7.02
CA PRO A 51 9.60 36.55 -5.83
C PRO A 51 10.05 35.63 -4.67
N TYR A 52 9.65 34.37 -4.69
CA TYR A 52 9.93 33.36 -3.66
C TYR A 52 10.89 32.27 -4.15
N LEU A 53 11.46 32.42 -5.35
CA LEU A 53 12.42 31.49 -5.92
C LEU A 53 13.72 31.51 -5.09
N ILE A 54 14.09 30.34 -4.56
CA ILE A 54 15.35 30.15 -3.84
C ILE A 54 16.48 29.91 -4.84
N LYS A 55 16.27 28.97 -5.77
CA LYS A 55 17.25 28.57 -6.78
C LYS A 55 16.60 27.81 -7.92
N LYS A 56 17.28 27.82 -9.05
CA LYS A 56 17.00 27.00 -10.23
C LYS A 56 18.23 26.14 -10.55
N VAL A 57 18.04 24.84 -10.71
CA VAL A 57 19.13 23.89 -10.97
C VAL A 57 18.72 22.89 -12.05
N ALA A 58 19.69 22.35 -12.78
CA ALA A 58 19.42 21.21 -13.67
C ALA A 58 19.21 19.95 -12.82
N ALA A 59 18.31 19.06 -13.26
CA ALA A 59 18.01 17.85 -12.52
C ALA A 59 19.23 16.95 -12.22
N PRO A 60 20.18 16.76 -13.15
CA PRO A 60 21.42 16.01 -12.87
C PRO A 60 22.25 16.57 -11.71
N ASP A 61 22.11 17.87 -11.40
CA ASP A 61 22.83 18.53 -10.31
C ASP A 61 22.16 18.33 -8.94
N TYR A 62 20.97 17.70 -8.90
CA TYR A 62 20.21 17.46 -7.67
C TYR A 62 19.67 16.01 -7.58
N PRO A 63 20.54 15.01 -7.36
CA PRO A 63 20.18 13.59 -7.46
C PRO A 63 19.21 13.09 -6.37
N GLN A 64 18.93 13.91 -5.36
CA GLN A 64 17.98 13.57 -4.29
C GLN A 64 16.54 13.55 -4.79
N ILE A 65 16.25 14.29 -5.87
CA ILE A 65 14.98 14.23 -6.58
C ILE A 65 15.25 13.34 -7.80
N GLN A 66 14.69 12.14 -7.80
CA GLN A 66 14.91 11.21 -8.90
C GLN A 66 14.38 11.81 -10.19
N CYS A 67 15.23 11.87 -11.20
CA CYS A 67 14.88 12.36 -12.52
C CYS A 67 15.46 11.44 -13.60
N TYR A 68 14.64 11.14 -14.60
CA TYR A 68 15.02 10.31 -15.74
C TYR A 68 15.39 11.14 -16.99
N SER A 69 15.38 12.47 -16.91
CA SER A 69 15.65 13.37 -18.04
C SER A 69 16.75 14.40 -17.73
N PRO A 70 17.83 14.47 -18.52
CA PRO A 70 18.88 15.48 -18.34
C PRO A 70 18.43 16.91 -18.67
N ASP A 71 17.31 17.06 -19.37
CA ASP A 71 16.76 18.35 -19.81
C ASP A 71 15.78 18.98 -18.82
N LEU A 72 15.54 18.31 -17.69
CA LEU A 72 14.66 18.81 -16.64
C LEU A 72 15.36 19.90 -15.81
N LEU A 73 14.63 20.97 -15.52
CA LEU A 73 15.01 22.04 -14.61
C LEU A 73 14.13 21.99 -13.36
N HIS A 74 14.75 22.05 -12.20
CA HIS A 74 14.07 22.15 -10.92
C HIS A 74 14.08 23.59 -10.41
N TYR A 75 12.90 24.09 -10.04
CA TYR A 75 12.71 25.40 -9.45
C TYR A 75 12.31 25.22 -7.98
N PHE A 76 13.16 25.68 -7.07
CA PHE A 76 12.98 25.53 -5.63
C PHE A 76 12.37 26.79 -5.05
N TYR A 77 11.28 26.64 -4.30
CA TYR A 77 10.56 27.73 -3.67
C TYR A 77 10.46 27.51 -2.16
N GLN A 78 10.45 28.59 -1.40
CA GLN A 78 10.26 28.52 0.04
C GLN A 78 8.80 28.15 0.38
N CYS A 79 8.59 27.24 1.32
CA CYS A 79 7.27 27.04 1.91
C CYS A 79 6.95 28.21 2.85
N SER A 80 5.91 28.95 2.52
CA SER A 80 5.39 30.08 3.30
C SER A 80 3.90 30.24 3.07
N GLY A 81 3.22 31.01 3.92
CA GLY A 81 1.80 31.34 3.70
C GLY A 81 1.55 32.05 2.37
N ALA A 82 2.52 32.83 1.87
CA ALA A 82 2.39 33.53 0.59
C ALA A 82 2.46 32.57 -0.62
N THR A 83 3.43 31.65 -0.63
CA THR A 83 3.52 30.63 -1.68
C THR A 83 2.38 29.62 -1.60
N GLN A 84 1.93 29.29 -0.38
CA GLN A 84 0.77 28.43 -0.18
C GLN A 84 -0.50 29.05 -0.79
N ALA A 85 -0.73 30.35 -0.56
CA ALA A 85 -1.86 31.07 -1.15
C ALA A 85 -1.80 31.14 -2.69
N ILE A 86 -0.61 31.00 -3.29
CA ILE A 86 -0.43 30.91 -4.73
C ILE A 86 -0.65 29.49 -5.24
N VAL A 87 -0.15 28.46 -4.56
CA VAL A 87 -0.15 27.06 -5.06
C VAL A 87 -1.48 26.34 -4.79
N LEU A 88 -2.06 26.52 -3.61
CA LEU A 88 -3.24 25.79 -3.16
C LEU A 88 -4.48 25.92 -4.09
N PRO A 89 -4.79 27.09 -4.69
CA PRO A 89 -6.00 27.24 -5.51
C PRO A 89 -5.84 26.79 -6.97
N GLU A 90 -4.65 26.39 -7.41
CA GLU A 90 -4.34 26.23 -8.84
C GLU A 90 -4.96 24.98 -9.46
N LEU A 91 -4.95 23.88 -8.71
CA LEU A 91 -5.28 22.54 -9.20
C LEU A 91 -6.12 21.80 -8.16
N ASN A 92 -6.80 20.75 -8.59
CA ASN A 92 -7.66 19.91 -7.75
C ASN A 92 -7.14 18.49 -7.59
N GLY A 93 -5.97 18.15 -8.13
CA GLY A 93 -5.39 16.82 -8.04
C GLY A 93 -3.87 16.85 -8.01
N LEU A 94 -3.29 15.85 -7.35
CA LEU A 94 -1.84 15.74 -7.22
C LEU A 94 -1.14 15.48 -8.56
N TYR A 95 -1.77 14.77 -9.48
CA TYR A 95 -1.18 14.41 -10.78
C TYR A 95 -1.51 15.44 -11.88
N GLU A 96 -2.22 16.52 -11.54
CA GLU A 96 -2.51 17.62 -12.47
C GLU A 96 -1.31 18.56 -12.67
N TRP A 97 -0.28 18.46 -11.83
CA TRP A 97 1.02 19.10 -12.04
C TRP A 97 1.73 18.42 -13.20
N ARG A 98 1.34 18.77 -14.41
CA ARG A 98 1.78 18.11 -15.64
C ARG A 98 1.89 19.10 -16.79
N GLU A 99 2.96 18.93 -17.55
CA GLU A 99 3.21 19.68 -18.78
C GLU A 99 2.16 19.40 -19.86
N PRO A 100 1.96 20.32 -20.83
CA PRO A 100 2.75 21.54 -21.05
C PRO A 100 2.20 22.80 -20.36
N PHE A 101 1.00 22.74 -19.78
CA PHE A 101 0.33 23.94 -19.24
C PHE A 101 0.67 24.22 -17.77
N TRP A 102 1.10 23.20 -17.04
CA TRP A 102 1.58 23.29 -15.67
C TRP A 102 3.00 22.72 -15.58
N PRO A 103 3.78 23.11 -14.57
CA PRO A 103 5.02 22.41 -14.27
C PRO A 103 4.72 20.98 -13.80
N GLU A 104 5.71 20.09 -13.95
CA GLU A 104 5.63 18.70 -13.51
C GLU A 104 6.09 18.50 -12.07
N ASP A 105 5.66 17.36 -11.51
CA ASP A 105 6.26 16.69 -10.35
C ASP A 105 6.40 17.58 -9.10
N LEU A 106 5.26 18.07 -8.59
CA LEU A 106 5.23 18.84 -7.33
C LEU A 106 5.84 18.00 -6.19
N THR A 107 7.00 18.44 -5.73
CA THR A 107 7.79 17.71 -4.73
C THR A 107 8.01 18.61 -3.51
N PHE A 108 7.85 18.10 -2.29
CA PHE A 108 8.12 18.85 -1.05
C PHE A 108 9.35 18.31 -0.34
N LEU A 109 10.12 19.22 0.26
CA LEU A 109 11.37 18.94 0.96
C LEU A 109 11.31 19.40 2.41
N ASN A 110 11.73 18.54 3.35
CA ASN A 110 11.82 18.88 4.77
C ASN A 110 12.91 19.92 5.06
N ALA A 111 13.13 20.26 6.33
CA ALA A 111 14.13 21.25 6.74
C ALA A 111 15.57 20.84 6.39
N GLU A 112 15.82 19.54 6.31
CA GLU A 112 17.10 18.93 5.93
C GLU A 112 17.29 18.85 4.40
N GLY A 113 16.30 19.31 3.62
CA GLY A 113 16.32 19.28 2.15
C GLY A 113 16.03 17.91 1.54
N GLN A 114 15.59 16.95 2.35
CA GLN A 114 15.22 15.60 1.92
C GLN A 114 13.78 15.59 1.40
N VAL A 115 13.51 14.75 0.39
CA VAL A 115 12.16 14.58 -0.16
C VAL A 115 11.23 14.05 0.93
N TRP A 116 10.17 14.81 1.20
CA TRP A 116 9.06 14.37 2.03
C TRP A 116 7.89 13.87 1.18
N LEU A 117 7.50 14.60 0.13
CA LEU A 117 6.50 14.15 -0.87
C LEU A 117 7.16 14.19 -2.24
N GLY A 118 7.18 13.06 -2.95
CA GLY A 118 7.71 12.92 -4.30
C GLY A 118 6.63 12.63 -5.33
N THR A 119 6.59 13.48 -6.35
CA THR A 119 5.84 13.46 -7.63
C THR A 119 6.39 12.63 -8.80
N ILE A 120 5.65 11.74 -9.45
CA ILE A 120 5.81 11.47 -10.89
C ILE A 120 4.43 11.57 -11.56
N SER A 121 4.02 12.79 -11.88
CA SER A 121 2.64 13.12 -12.25
C SER A 121 2.19 12.41 -13.53
N HIS A 122 3.06 12.30 -14.53
CA HIS A 122 2.72 11.66 -15.80
C HIS A 122 2.60 10.13 -15.70
N GLU A 123 3.19 9.52 -14.67
CA GLU A 123 3.07 8.09 -14.36
C GLU A 123 2.01 7.81 -13.28
N HIS A 124 1.38 8.85 -12.73
CA HIS A 124 0.40 8.76 -11.64
C HIS A 124 0.97 8.06 -10.39
N MET A 125 2.23 8.38 -10.08
CA MET A 125 2.93 7.85 -8.92
C MET A 125 3.24 8.95 -7.92
N ALA A 126 3.06 8.63 -6.64
CA ALA A 126 3.53 9.47 -5.55
C ALA A 126 3.89 8.65 -4.32
N ALA A 127 4.87 9.16 -3.59
CA ALA A 127 5.28 8.58 -2.31
C ALA A 127 5.58 9.67 -1.28
N ILE A 128 5.25 9.39 -0.02
CA ILE A 128 5.62 10.20 1.13
C ILE A 128 6.73 9.48 1.90
N ILE A 129 7.83 10.15 2.21
CA ILE A 129 8.90 9.59 3.03
C ILE A 129 8.65 9.97 4.49
N GLU A 130 7.98 9.09 5.21
CA GLU A 130 7.65 9.26 6.63
C GLU A 130 8.10 8.02 7.43
N THR A 131 8.63 8.23 8.63
CA THR A 131 9.10 7.16 9.52
C THR A 131 8.24 7.02 10.77
N HIS A 132 7.49 8.05 11.15
CA HIS A 132 6.67 8.06 12.34
C HIS A 132 5.27 7.51 12.06
N TYR A 133 4.93 6.39 12.70
CA TYR A 133 3.61 5.75 12.55
C TYR A 133 2.44 6.69 12.81
N SER A 134 2.54 7.53 13.85
CA SER A 134 1.50 8.50 14.18
C SER A 134 1.21 9.47 13.03
N GLN A 135 2.23 9.85 12.26
CA GLN A 135 2.07 10.72 11.10
C GLN A 135 1.46 9.96 9.92
N VAL A 136 1.83 8.70 9.71
CA VAL A 136 1.20 7.85 8.70
C VAL A 136 -0.30 7.65 9.00
N GLU A 137 -0.66 7.41 10.25
CA GLU A 137 -2.07 7.33 10.66
C GLU A 137 -2.81 8.66 10.50
N PHE A 138 -2.15 9.80 10.78
CA PHE A 138 -2.72 11.11 10.52
C PHE A 138 -3.01 11.33 9.02
N LEU A 139 -2.05 11.01 8.15
CA LEU A 139 -2.21 11.08 6.69
C LEU A 139 -3.40 10.22 6.21
N LYS A 140 -3.57 9.04 6.79
CA LYS A 140 -4.67 8.14 6.44
C LYS A 140 -6.03 8.62 6.97
N ASN A 141 -6.11 8.97 8.25
CA ASN A 141 -7.38 9.15 8.95
C ASN A 141 -7.88 10.60 8.90
N GLU A 142 -6.97 11.57 9.00
CA GLU A 142 -7.34 13.00 9.06
C GLU A 142 -7.29 13.66 7.68
N ILE A 143 -6.25 13.36 6.89
CA ILE A 143 -6.18 13.84 5.50
C ILE A 143 -7.10 13.01 4.59
N GLY A 144 -7.23 11.71 4.84
CA GLY A 144 -8.04 10.79 4.04
C GLY A 144 -7.27 10.07 2.93
N LEU A 145 -5.94 10.00 3.02
CA LEU A 145 -5.15 9.37 1.97
C LEU A 145 -5.29 7.85 1.98
N GLU A 146 -5.48 7.28 0.78
CA GLU A 146 -5.40 5.85 0.57
C GLU A 146 -3.93 5.47 0.32
N ILE A 147 -3.27 4.95 1.34
CA ILE A 147 -1.82 4.73 1.37
C ILE A 147 -1.43 3.30 1.69
N TYR A 148 -0.26 2.90 1.19
CA TYR A 148 0.39 1.62 1.47
C TYR A 148 1.79 1.85 2.04
N TRP A 149 2.08 1.21 3.18
CA TRP A 149 3.36 1.35 3.86
C TRP A 149 4.23 0.11 3.60
N LEU A 150 5.15 0.24 2.65
CA LEU A 150 5.93 -0.85 2.06
C LEU A 150 6.76 -1.70 3.05
N LYS A 151 7.11 -1.15 4.23
CA LYS A 151 7.97 -1.82 5.21
C LYS A 151 7.60 -1.43 6.64
N ARG A 152 6.42 -1.79 7.10
CA ARG A 152 6.11 -1.69 8.52
C ARG A 152 6.83 -2.80 9.28
N THR A 153 7.72 -2.44 10.19
CA THR A 153 8.14 -3.36 11.25
C THR A 153 7.02 -3.39 12.29
N TYR A 154 6.32 -4.52 12.39
CA TYR A 154 5.30 -4.72 13.41
C TYR A 154 5.95 -4.85 14.79
N THR A 155 5.33 -4.27 15.82
CA THR A 155 5.75 -4.53 17.20
C THR A 155 5.40 -5.96 17.62
N GLU A 156 6.12 -6.54 18.57
CA GLU A 156 5.83 -7.90 19.07
C GLU A 156 4.37 -8.05 19.51
N ALA A 157 3.81 -7.04 20.20
CA ALA A 157 2.41 -7.03 20.65
C ALA A 157 1.41 -7.01 19.48
N GLU A 158 1.71 -6.31 18.39
CA GLU A 158 0.85 -6.28 17.20
C GLU A 158 0.88 -7.61 16.46
N VAL A 159 2.05 -8.24 16.37
CA VAL A 159 2.16 -9.58 15.80
C VAL A 159 1.43 -10.60 16.67
N GLU A 160 1.61 -10.56 17.99
CA GLU A 160 0.91 -11.45 18.94
C GLU A 160 -0.61 -11.30 18.82
N ASN A 161 -1.13 -10.07 18.76
CA ASN A 161 -2.56 -9.82 18.60
C ASN A 161 -3.11 -10.34 17.26
N ALA A 162 -2.38 -10.12 16.16
CA ALA A 162 -2.75 -10.65 14.84
C ALA A 162 -2.75 -12.19 14.84
N THR A 163 -1.74 -12.81 15.44
CA THR A 163 -1.62 -14.26 15.60
C THR A 163 -2.76 -14.85 16.44
N ASN A 164 -3.08 -14.23 17.58
CA ASN A 164 -4.20 -14.67 18.43
C ASN A 164 -5.56 -14.56 17.72
N THR A 165 -5.75 -13.49 16.95
CA THR A 165 -6.96 -13.30 16.15
C THR A 165 -7.10 -14.39 15.09
N LEU A 166 -6.00 -14.69 14.37
CA LEU A 166 -5.97 -15.77 13.38
C LEU A 166 -6.30 -17.12 14.01
N PHE A 167 -5.66 -17.47 15.14
CA PHE A 167 -5.95 -18.72 15.84
C PHE A 167 -7.40 -18.83 16.32
N SER A 168 -7.98 -17.74 16.85
CA SER A 168 -9.38 -17.74 17.27
C SER A 168 -10.33 -18.04 16.10
N LEU A 169 -10.01 -17.58 14.89
CA LEU A 169 -10.86 -17.78 13.72
C LEU A 169 -10.66 -19.14 13.09
N ILE A 170 -9.44 -19.68 13.12
CA ILE A 170 -9.17 -21.08 12.82
C ILE A 170 -9.96 -21.98 13.80
N ASP A 171 -9.97 -21.66 15.09
CA ASP A 171 -10.74 -22.40 16.10
C ASP A 171 -12.25 -22.31 15.87
N GLU A 172 -12.78 -21.11 15.60
CA GLU A 172 -14.19 -20.93 15.25
C GLU A 172 -14.56 -21.75 14.00
N TYR A 173 -13.69 -21.75 13.00
CA TYR A 173 -13.85 -22.52 11.78
C TYR A 173 -13.86 -24.05 12.03
N PHE A 174 -12.90 -24.58 12.79
CA PHE A 174 -12.89 -26.01 13.13
C PHE A 174 -14.06 -26.41 14.03
N ASN A 175 -14.49 -25.53 14.94
CA ASN A 175 -15.71 -25.75 15.71
C ASN A 175 -16.94 -25.82 14.81
N LEU A 176 -17.02 -24.97 13.78
CA LEU A 176 -18.08 -25.01 12.77
C LEU A 176 -18.08 -26.35 12.03
N LEU A 177 -16.90 -26.82 11.59
CA LEU A 177 -16.73 -28.11 10.91
C LEU A 177 -17.09 -29.31 11.78
N GLY A 178 -16.71 -29.30 13.06
CA GLY A 178 -16.97 -30.41 13.98
C GLY A 178 -18.43 -30.49 14.46
N SER A 179 -19.21 -29.43 14.28
CA SER A 179 -20.59 -29.31 14.77
C SER A 179 -21.67 -29.42 13.69
N HIS A 180 -21.29 -29.46 12.41
CA HIS A 180 -22.22 -29.44 11.29
C HIS A 180 -21.89 -30.58 10.32
N SER A 181 -22.94 -31.23 9.81
CA SER A 181 -22.83 -32.12 8.65
C SER A 181 -22.38 -31.35 7.41
N GLU A 182 -21.79 -32.06 6.44
CA GLU A 182 -21.31 -31.48 5.17
C GLU A 182 -22.41 -30.67 4.45
N ASP A 183 -23.66 -31.14 4.52
CA ASP A 183 -24.84 -30.45 3.97
C ASP A 183 -25.19 -29.16 4.73
N GLU A 184 -25.01 -29.12 6.05
CA GLU A 184 -25.26 -27.92 6.86
C GLU A 184 -24.20 -26.84 6.62
N LEU A 185 -22.94 -27.24 6.47
CA LEU A 185 -21.86 -26.34 6.05
C LEU A 185 -22.15 -25.74 4.68
N ARG A 186 -22.52 -26.57 3.71
CA ARG A 186 -22.85 -26.18 2.33
C ARG A 186 -24.01 -25.18 2.29
N ASN A 187 -25.06 -25.41 3.07
CA ASN A 187 -26.21 -24.50 3.16
C ASN A 187 -25.88 -23.18 3.89
N SER A 188 -25.04 -23.20 4.93
CA SER A 188 -24.64 -21.98 5.64
C SER A 188 -23.78 -21.04 4.79
N LEU A 189 -22.96 -21.61 3.90
CA LEU A 189 -22.03 -20.89 3.04
C LEU A 189 -22.70 -20.37 1.76
N THR A 190 -23.57 -21.17 1.14
CA THR A 190 -24.32 -20.77 -0.07
C THR A 190 -25.41 -19.72 0.23
N GLY A 191 -25.93 -19.66 1.46
CA GLY A 191 -26.91 -18.66 1.90
C GLY A 191 -26.36 -17.23 2.03
N LYS A 192 -25.03 -17.03 2.10
CA LYS A 192 -24.39 -15.70 2.19
C LYS A 192 -23.91 -15.21 0.83
N LYS A 193 -24.82 -14.82 -0.06
CA LYS A 193 -24.58 -13.90 -1.22
C LYS A 193 -23.24 -14.08 -2.00
N ALA A 194 -22.72 -15.30 -2.11
CA ALA A 194 -21.53 -15.68 -2.86
C ALA A 194 -21.90 -16.50 -4.11
N SER A 195 -23.09 -16.25 -4.66
CA SER A 195 -23.80 -17.17 -5.56
C SER A 195 -23.45 -17.01 -7.05
N GLN A 196 -22.23 -16.61 -7.41
CA GLN A 196 -21.79 -16.67 -8.81
C GLN A 196 -20.44 -17.35 -8.98
N ASP A 197 -19.51 -17.16 -8.03
CA ASP A 197 -18.22 -17.84 -8.10
C ASP A 197 -18.30 -19.31 -7.63
N PHE A 198 -19.21 -19.64 -6.71
CA PHE A 198 -19.32 -21.00 -6.16
C PHE A 198 -19.72 -22.05 -7.23
N GLY A 199 -20.59 -21.67 -8.18
CA GLY A 199 -21.03 -22.57 -9.25
C GLY A 199 -19.93 -22.89 -10.27
N PHE A 200 -18.97 -21.97 -10.48
CA PHE A 200 -17.84 -22.22 -11.36
C PHE A 200 -16.88 -23.28 -10.80
N TRP A 201 -16.75 -23.35 -9.47
CA TRP A 201 -15.84 -24.28 -8.80
C TRP A 201 -16.45 -25.67 -8.56
N GLU A 202 -17.77 -25.76 -8.43
CA GLU A 202 -18.50 -27.02 -8.33
C GLU A 202 -18.32 -27.87 -9.62
N ASP A 203 -18.35 -27.23 -10.79
CA ASP A 203 -18.15 -27.94 -12.07
C ASP A 203 -16.67 -28.24 -12.39
N CYS A 204 -15.71 -27.50 -11.81
CA CYS A 204 -14.28 -27.66 -12.10
C CYS A 204 -13.51 -28.58 -11.15
N ILE A 205 -14.01 -28.86 -9.93
CA ILE A 205 -13.21 -29.55 -8.89
C ILE A 205 -13.96 -30.69 -8.17
N LEU A 206 -15.10 -31.17 -8.67
CA LEU A 206 -15.74 -32.38 -8.14
C LEU A 206 -15.12 -33.68 -8.69
N GLY A 207 -13.83 -33.88 -8.43
CA GLY A 207 -13.26 -35.23 -8.31
C GLY A 207 -13.32 -35.70 -6.86
N ASP A 208 -13.32 -37.02 -6.61
CA ASP A 208 -13.44 -37.69 -5.30
C ASP A 208 -12.39 -37.33 -4.22
N ARG A 209 -11.61 -36.26 -4.40
CA ARG A 209 -10.54 -35.83 -3.50
C ARG A 209 -10.66 -34.39 -3.00
N TYR A 210 -11.72 -33.68 -3.32
CA TYR A 210 -11.87 -32.29 -2.91
C TYR A 210 -12.53 -32.16 -1.53
N ASN A 211 -11.75 -31.74 -0.53
CA ASN A 211 -12.26 -31.50 0.82
C ASN A 211 -12.73 -30.05 0.95
N ILE A 212 -14.05 -29.84 0.94
CA ILE A 212 -14.68 -28.52 1.12
C ILE A 212 -14.18 -27.80 2.40
N SER A 213 -13.83 -28.57 3.43
CA SER A 213 -13.32 -28.05 4.71
C SER A 213 -11.92 -27.43 4.57
N GLU A 214 -11.09 -28.00 3.71
CA GLU A 214 -9.76 -27.48 3.42
C GLU A 214 -9.80 -26.20 2.59
N HIS A 215 -10.74 -26.13 1.64
CA HIS A 215 -10.91 -24.95 0.80
C HIS A 215 -11.46 -23.73 1.56
N CYS A 216 -12.36 -23.94 2.53
CA CYS A 216 -12.88 -22.81 3.29
C CYS A 216 -11.87 -22.29 4.33
N LEU A 217 -11.02 -23.15 4.90
CA LEU A 217 -9.86 -22.72 5.71
C LEU A 217 -8.87 -21.90 4.87
N ALA A 218 -8.54 -22.38 3.67
CA ALA A 218 -7.75 -21.66 2.68
C ALA A 218 -8.31 -20.27 2.36
N PHE A 219 -9.63 -20.18 2.19
CA PHE A 219 -10.33 -18.92 1.90
C PHE A 219 -10.31 -17.95 3.09
N GLU A 220 -10.50 -18.42 4.32
CA GLU A 220 -10.41 -17.58 5.51
C GLU A 220 -8.96 -17.13 5.77
N ILE A 221 -7.94 -17.98 5.56
CA ILE A 221 -6.54 -17.56 5.70
C ILE A 221 -6.13 -16.57 4.58
N ALA A 222 -6.61 -16.76 3.36
CA ALA A 222 -6.48 -15.79 2.27
C ALA A 222 -7.15 -14.45 2.60
N ARG A 223 -8.35 -14.50 3.19
CA ARG A 223 -9.07 -13.32 3.70
C ARG A 223 -8.30 -12.65 4.85
N PHE A 224 -7.64 -13.41 5.72
CA PHE A 224 -6.74 -12.91 6.76
C PHE A 224 -5.49 -12.24 6.20
N SER A 225 -4.89 -12.84 5.19
CA SER A 225 -3.76 -12.27 4.46
C SER A 225 -4.14 -10.95 3.79
N ASN A 226 -5.36 -10.86 3.25
CA ASN A 226 -5.90 -9.60 2.73
C ASN A 226 -6.22 -8.58 3.84
N LEU A 227 -6.68 -9.02 5.03
CA LEU A 227 -6.88 -8.17 6.21
C LEU A 227 -5.57 -7.60 6.75
N LEU A 228 -4.48 -8.38 6.68
CA LEU A 228 -3.12 -7.96 7.01
C LEU A 228 -2.44 -7.16 5.88
N LYS A 229 -3.14 -6.96 4.74
CA LYS A 229 -2.69 -6.20 3.57
C LYS A 229 -1.27 -6.58 3.11
N LEU A 230 -1.05 -7.89 3.01
CA LEU A 230 0.21 -8.45 2.54
C LEU A 230 0.56 -7.94 1.12
N GLU A 231 1.87 -7.83 0.83
CA GLU A 231 2.41 -7.26 -0.43
C GLU A 231 2.00 -8.09 -1.66
N LYS A 232 1.69 -9.38 -1.47
CA LYS A 232 1.04 -10.23 -2.47
C LYS A 232 -0.27 -10.77 -1.91
N ALA A 233 -1.36 -10.60 -2.66
CA ALA A 233 -2.63 -11.26 -2.36
C ALA A 233 -2.40 -12.78 -2.33
N VAL A 234 -2.74 -13.42 -1.22
CA VAL A 234 -2.70 -14.87 -1.11
C VAL A 234 -4.02 -15.40 -1.63
N TYR A 235 -4.02 -16.10 -2.76
CA TYR A 235 -5.25 -16.63 -3.33
C TYR A 235 -5.61 -17.95 -2.65
N ALA A 236 -6.92 -18.26 -2.54
CA ALA A 236 -7.37 -19.53 -1.96
C ALA A 236 -6.78 -20.76 -2.69
N TYR A 237 -6.42 -20.61 -3.97
CA TYR A 237 -5.73 -21.61 -4.77
C TYR A 237 -4.29 -21.89 -4.29
N ASP A 238 -3.55 -20.88 -3.84
CA ASP A 238 -2.19 -21.04 -3.28
C ASP A 238 -2.22 -21.91 -2.02
N PHE A 239 -3.29 -21.82 -1.22
CA PHE A 239 -3.54 -22.65 -0.04
C PHE A 239 -3.95 -24.09 -0.34
N PHE A 240 -4.53 -24.36 -1.51
CA PHE A 240 -4.83 -25.73 -1.90
C PHE A 240 -3.55 -26.53 -2.14
N SER A 241 -2.52 -25.91 -2.73
CA SER A 241 -1.17 -26.47 -2.87
C SER A 241 -0.42 -26.62 -1.54
N LEU A 242 -0.90 -25.98 -0.46
CA LEU A 242 -0.30 -26.00 0.88
C LEU A 242 -0.73 -27.20 1.74
N LEU A 243 -1.75 -27.93 1.29
CA LEU A 243 -2.25 -29.13 1.97
C LEU A 243 -1.68 -30.43 1.38
N ASP A 244 -0.89 -30.34 0.31
CA ASP A 244 -0.14 -31.45 -0.25
C ASP A 244 1.25 -31.55 0.42
N GLU A 245 1.53 -32.68 1.06
CA GLU A 245 2.43 -32.79 2.24
C GLU A 245 3.93 -32.50 1.99
N GLU A 246 4.42 -32.48 0.75
CA GLU A 246 5.87 -32.44 0.48
C GLU A 246 6.41 -31.14 -0.14
N ALA A 247 5.57 -30.27 -0.73
CA ALA A 247 6.03 -29.06 -1.43
C ALA A 247 5.68 -27.73 -0.72
N ALA A 248 4.85 -27.80 0.32
CA ALA A 248 4.12 -26.67 0.87
C ALA A 248 4.90 -25.75 1.84
N THR A 249 5.81 -26.30 2.64
CA THR A 249 6.47 -25.53 3.71
C THR A 249 7.36 -24.41 3.17
N GLY A 250 8.14 -24.68 2.12
CA GLY A 250 9.05 -23.68 1.54
C GLY A 250 8.31 -22.48 0.93
N TYR A 251 7.17 -22.71 0.26
CA TYR A 251 6.40 -21.62 -0.35
C TYR A 251 5.69 -20.76 0.69
N LEU A 252 5.11 -21.37 1.73
CA LEU A 252 4.49 -20.63 2.83
C LEU A 252 5.54 -19.84 3.63
N GLU A 253 6.69 -20.45 3.91
CA GLU A 253 7.82 -19.79 4.57
C GLU A 253 8.34 -18.61 3.75
N GLU A 254 8.45 -18.76 2.43
CA GLU A 254 8.86 -17.68 1.53
C GLU A 254 7.80 -16.57 1.44
N LEU A 255 6.52 -16.91 1.34
CA LEU A 255 5.42 -15.94 1.32
C LEU A 255 5.28 -15.19 2.64
N LEU A 256 5.38 -15.89 3.78
CA LEU A 256 5.34 -15.29 5.11
C LEU A 256 6.63 -14.50 5.40
N ALA A 257 7.80 -14.94 4.92
CA ALA A 257 9.05 -14.19 5.04
C ALA A 257 9.01 -12.87 4.28
N VAL A 258 8.43 -12.89 3.07
CA VAL A 258 8.23 -11.69 2.24
C VAL A 258 7.23 -10.74 2.91
N ASN A 259 6.16 -11.27 3.50
CA ASN A 259 5.04 -10.47 3.97
C ASN A 259 5.12 -10.01 5.45
N ILE A 260 5.80 -10.76 6.32
CA ILE A 260 5.97 -10.47 7.76
C ILE A 260 7.32 -9.75 8.02
N SER A 261 7.97 -9.23 6.97
CA SER A 261 9.30 -8.60 6.99
C SER A 261 9.70 -7.97 8.34
N GLY A 262 10.45 -8.73 9.16
CA GLY A 262 10.99 -8.21 10.41
C GLY A 262 11.34 -9.22 11.50
N ASN A 263 10.62 -10.35 11.63
CA ASN A 263 10.93 -11.30 12.70
C ASN A 263 10.70 -12.78 12.29
N PRO A 264 11.72 -13.46 11.74
CA PRO A 264 11.63 -14.85 11.33
C PRO A 264 11.34 -15.81 12.50
N GLN A 265 11.69 -15.43 13.74
CA GLN A 265 11.40 -16.25 14.92
C GLN A 265 9.89 -16.28 15.19
N VAL A 266 9.20 -15.14 15.11
CA VAL A 266 7.76 -15.08 15.36
C VAL A 266 6.98 -15.86 14.29
N MET A 267 7.45 -15.84 13.04
CA MET A 267 6.89 -16.68 11.99
C MET A 267 7.08 -18.16 12.30
N TYR A 268 8.29 -18.56 12.70
CA TYR A 268 8.60 -19.94 13.06
C TYR A 268 7.75 -20.43 14.25
N ASP A 269 7.60 -19.60 15.28
CA ASP A 269 6.79 -19.91 16.47
C ASP A 269 5.29 -20.05 16.11
N CYS A 270 4.78 -19.22 15.19
CA CYS A 270 3.42 -19.35 14.67
C CYS A 270 3.21 -20.66 13.91
N LEU A 271 4.15 -21.03 13.03
CA LEU A 271 4.08 -22.27 12.24
C LEU A 271 4.24 -23.52 13.12
N GLU A 272 5.13 -23.51 14.09
CA GLU A 272 5.24 -24.59 15.06
C GLU A 272 3.97 -24.72 15.90
N SER A 273 3.40 -23.61 16.37
CA SER A 273 2.14 -23.63 17.13
C SER A 273 0.97 -24.16 16.31
N PHE A 274 0.86 -23.76 15.04
CA PHE A 274 -0.14 -24.28 14.12
C PHE A 274 0.05 -25.79 13.88
N ASN A 275 1.28 -26.22 13.58
CA ASN A 275 1.59 -27.63 13.35
C ASN A 275 1.33 -28.49 14.59
N ALA A 276 1.76 -28.04 15.77
CA ALA A 276 1.56 -28.73 17.04
C ALA A 276 0.07 -28.85 17.39
N ARG A 277 -0.74 -27.85 17.02
CA ARG A 277 -2.16 -27.80 17.36
C ARG A 277 -3.05 -28.60 16.39
N TYR A 278 -2.72 -28.62 15.09
CA TYR A 278 -3.64 -29.16 14.07
C TYR A 278 -3.10 -30.35 13.26
N ARG A 279 -1.79 -30.66 13.27
CA ARG A 279 -1.27 -31.88 12.59
C ARG A 279 -1.45 -33.15 13.42
N THR A 280 -1.56 -33.05 14.75
CA THR A 280 -1.72 -34.22 15.63
C THR A 280 -3.10 -34.88 15.53
N ASP A 281 -4.14 -34.13 15.12
CA ASP A 281 -5.51 -34.65 15.04
C ASP A 281 -5.83 -35.38 13.72
N ARG A 282 -4.96 -35.32 12.70
CA ARG A 282 -5.15 -36.05 11.42
C ARG A 282 -4.64 -37.50 11.43
N LYS A 283 -3.95 -37.94 12.49
CA LYS A 283 -3.43 -39.32 12.61
C LYS A 283 -4.34 -40.26 13.43
N LYS A 284 -5.57 -39.85 13.73
CA LYS A 284 -6.63 -40.69 14.29
C LYS A 284 -7.82 -40.71 13.36
#